data_AF-A0RWY8-F1
#
_entry.id   AF-A0RWY8-F1
#
_cell.length_a   1.000
_cell.length_b   1.000
_cell.length_c   1.000
_cell.angle_alpha   90.00
_cell.angle_beta   90.00
_cell.angle_gamma   90.00
#
_symmetry.space_group_name_H-M   'P 1'
#
loop_
_entity.id
_entity.type
_entity.pdbx_description
1 polymer ?
#
loop_
_entity_poly.entity_id
_entity_poly.type
_entity_poly.pdbx_seq_one_letter_code
_entity_poly.pdbx_strand_id
1 'polypeptide(L)' 'MKHKKPAVPYTVERCGSCGRDEKRLFREGDVVFAAAGSCTCGGKMTIEMIFGEAQG' A
#
# COMPACT_ATOMS: atom_id res chain seq x y z
N MET A 1 20.14 -16.22 19.93
CA MET A 1 19.10 -15.23 19.60
C MET A 1 18.52 -15.62 18.25
N LYS A 2 17.18 -15.73 18.09
CA LYS A 2 16.60 -16.07 16.79
C LYS A 2 16.69 -14.85 15.87
N HIS A 3 17.46 -14.93 14.80
CA HIS A 3 17.47 -13.89 13.75
C HIS A 3 16.11 -13.89 13.04
N LYS A 4 15.21 -12.96 13.40
CA LYS A 4 14.00 -12.71 12.62
C LYS A 4 14.41 -12.01 11.33
N LYS A 5 14.00 -12.56 10.18
CA LYS A 5 14.12 -11.85 8.90
C LYS A 5 13.36 -10.51 9.01
N PRO A 6 13.91 -9.40 8.50
CA PRO A 6 13.19 -8.13 8.48
C PRO A 6 11.91 -8.26 7.66
N ALA A 7 10.84 -7.61 8.11
CA ALA A 7 9.58 -7.56 7.39
C ALA A 7 9.72 -6.70 6.12
N VAL A 8 9.04 -7.10 5.04
CA VAL A 8 8.97 -6.32 3.80
C VAL A 8 7.80 -5.35 3.90
N PRO A 9 8.02 -4.02 3.78
CA PRO A 9 6.97 -3.04 3.89
C PRO A 9 6.16 -2.93 2.58
N TYR A 10 4.84 -2.90 2.72
CA TYR A 10 3.88 -2.76 1.64
C TYR A 10 2.89 -1.63 1.91
N THR A 11 2.35 -1.09 0.82
CA THR A 11 1.31 -0.06 0.78
C THR A 11 0.11 -0.62 0.01
N VAL A 12 -1.09 -0.43 0.56
CA VAL A 12 -2.36 -0.72 -0.10
C VAL A 12 -3.04 0.58 -0.47
N GLU A 13 -3.41 0.70 -1.73
CA GLU A 13 -4.12 1.84 -2.29
C GLU A 13 -5.53 1.41 -2.69
N ARG A 14 -6.53 2.23 -2.39
CA ARG A 14 -7.94 1.96 -2.71
C ARG A 14 -8.51 3.03 -3.61
N CYS A 15 -9.24 2.60 -4.64
CA CYS A 15 -10.01 3.48 -5.50
C CYS A 15 -11.28 3.94 -4.78
N GLY A 16 -11.45 5.25 -4.61
CA GLY A 16 -12.66 5.84 -4.03
C GLY A 16 -13.92 5.69 -4.91
N SER A 17 -13.77 5.34 -6.19
CA SER A 17 -14.90 5.24 -7.13
C SER A 17 -15.39 3.81 -7.33
N CYS A 18 -14.50 2.84 -7.55
CA CYS A 18 -14.88 1.45 -7.80
C CYS A 18 -14.49 0.48 -6.67
N GLY A 19 -13.81 0.96 -5.64
CA GLY A 19 -13.40 0.14 -4.49
C GLY A 19 -12.29 -0.87 -4.77
N ARG A 20 -11.62 -0.79 -5.92
CA ARG A 20 -10.47 -1.64 -6.25
C ARG A 20 -9.28 -1.34 -5.35
N ASP A 21 -8.66 -2.38 -4.82
CA ASP A 21 -7.42 -2.29 -4.06
C ASP A 21 -6.21 -2.70 -4.92
N GLU A 22 -5.09 -2.01 -4.72
CA GLU A 22 -3.79 -2.36 -5.30
C GLU A 22 -2.73 -2.40 -4.20
N LYS A 23 -1.94 -3.48 -4.16
CA LYS A 23 -0.84 -3.65 -3.21
C LYS A 23 0.48 -3.46 -3.95
N ARG A 24 1.35 -2.62 -3.41
CA ARG A 24 2.72 -2.41 -3.90
C ARG A 24 3.72 -2.31 -2.77
N LEU A 25 5.00 -2.40 -3.09
CA LEU A 25 6.06 -2.09 -2.12
C LEU A 25 5.90 -0.66 -1.62
N PHE A 26 6.17 -0.47 -0.33
CA PHE A 26 6.27 0.85 0.27
C PHE A 26 7.34 1.66 -0.46
N ARG A 27 7.04 2.95 -0.65
CA ARG A 27 7.98 3.94 -1.21
C ARG A 27 8.14 5.06 -0.20
N GLU A 28 9.33 5.65 -0.17
CA GLU A 28 9.58 6.82 0.68
C GLU A 28 8.56 7.93 0.33
N GLY A 29 7.93 8.50 1.36
CA GLY A 29 6.87 9.48 1.22
C GLY A 29 5.44 8.91 1.19
N ASP A 30 5.25 7.58 1.23
CA ASP A 30 3.91 7.00 1.42
C ASP A 30 3.35 7.37 2.80
N VAL A 31 2.13 7.92 2.80
CA VAL A 31 1.41 8.31 4.01
C VAL A 31 -0.04 7.85 3.88
N VAL A 32 -0.61 7.29 4.94
CA VAL A 32 -2.02 6.85 4.95
C VAL A 32 -2.95 8.05 4.68
N PHE A 33 -4.00 7.81 3.90
CA PHE A 33 -4.95 8.78 3.38
C PHE A 33 -4.40 9.81 2.39
N ALA A 34 -3.14 9.66 1.94
CA ALA A 34 -2.60 10.47 0.85
C ALA A 34 -3.11 9.99 -0.52
N ALA A 35 -3.19 10.91 -1.48
CA ALA A 35 -3.49 10.58 -2.87
C ALA A 35 -2.34 9.76 -3.48
N ALA A 36 -2.67 8.62 -4.07
CA ALA A 36 -1.70 7.64 -4.58
C ALA A 36 -1.63 7.63 -6.11
N GLY A 37 -2.67 8.12 -6.79
CA GLY A 37 -2.71 8.19 -8.24
C GLY A 37 -4.12 8.06 -8.81
N SER A 38 -4.19 7.59 -10.06
CA SER A 38 -5.45 7.36 -10.78
C SER A 38 -5.70 5.88 -11.00
N CYS A 39 -6.94 5.46 -10.83
CA CYS A 39 -7.40 4.11 -11.12
C CYS A 39 -7.70 3.97 -12.63
N THR A 40 -7.64 2.75 -13.14
CA THR A 40 -8.02 2.44 -14.54
C THR A 40 -9.47 2.78 -14.87
N CYS A 41 -10.34 2.92 -13.87
CA CYS A 41 -11.72 3.38 -14.05
C CYS A 41 -11.86 4.91 -14.11
N GLY A 42 -10.77 5.67 -13.98
CA GLY A 42 -10.75 7.13 -13.90
C GLY A 42 -10.95 7.69 -12.48
N GLY A 43 -11.18 6.84 -11.48
CA GLY A 43 -11.27 7.23 -10.06
C GLY A 43 -9.92 7.58 -9.44
N LYS A 44 -9.92 8.21 -8.26
CA LYS A 44 -8.70 8.51 -7.51
C LYS A 44 -8.33 7.35 -6.58
N MET A 45 -7.05 6.98 -6.58
CA MET A 45 -6.47 6.04 -5.62
C MET A 45 -6.00 6.79 -4.37
N THR A 46 -6.29 6.25 -3.19
CA THR A 46 -5.86 6.77 -1.89
C THR A 46 -5.14 5.68 -1.12
N ILE A 47 -4.06 6.00 -0.43
CA ILE A 47 -3.35 5.02 0.41
C ILE A 47 -4.24 4.68 1.61
N GLU A 48 -4.68 3.43 1.71
CA GLU A 48 -5.59 2.96 2.78
C GLU A 48 -4.82 2.34 3.96
N MET A 49 -3.70 1.66 3.67
CA MET A 49 -2.95 0.90 4.69
C MET A 49 -1.46 0.79 4.34
N ILE A 50 -0.60 0.82 5.35
CA ILE A 50 0.83 0.52 5.24
C ILE A 50 1.19 -0.51 6.33
N PHE A 51 1.85 -1.60 5.96
CA PHE A 51 2.20 -2.68 6.90
C PHE A 51 3.47 -3.44 6.49
N GLY A 52 4.10 -4.12 7.46
CA GLY A 52 5.23 -5.03 7.22
C GLY A 52 4.78 -6.48 7.16
N GLU A 53 5.17 -7.22 6.12
CA GLU A 53 4.91 -8.64 5.96
C GLU A 53 6.16 -9.47 6.27
N ALA A 54 6.02 -10.51 7.10
CA ALA A 54 7.13 -11.40 7.41
C ALA A 54 7.41 -12.33 6.23
N GLN A 55 8.69 -12.46 5.83
CA GLN A 55 9.07 -13.46 4.85
C GLN A 55 9.18 -14.84 5.50
N GLY A 56 8.44 -15.82 4.96
CA GLY A 56 8.44 -17.23 5.38
C GLY A 56 9.80 -17.91 5.25
#